data_AF-A0A949CK37-F1
#
_entry.id   AF-A0A949CK37-F1
#
_cell.length_a   1.000
_cell.length_b   1.000
_cell.length_c   1.000
_cell.angle_alpha   90.00
_cell.angle_beta   90.00
_cell.angle_gamma   90.00
#
_symmetry.space_group_name_H-M   'P 1'
#
loop_
_entity.id
_entity.type
_entity.pdbx_description
1 polymer ?
#
loop_
_entity_poly.entity_id
_entity_poly.type
_entity_poly.pdbx_seq_one_letter_code
_entity_poly.pdbx_strand_id
1 'polypeptide(L)' 'SGWPRLFHSMRASRQTELQREFPLHVVCSWLGNSPRIAQQSYLLVTEDDFAKAAGVAKVMV' A
#
# COMPACT_ATOMS: atom_id res chain seq x y z
N SER A 1 -10.85 19.89 -3.89
CA SER A 1 -11.44 19.46 -5.17
C SER A 1 -12.45 18.35 -4.88
N GLY A 2 -13.68 18.45 -5.37
CA GLY A 2 -14.79 17.55 -5.00
C GLY A 2 -14.81 16.20 -5.73
N TRP A 3 -13.74 15.82 -6.43
CA TRP A 3 -13.70 14.59 -7.21
C TRP A 3 -12.99 13.45 -6.46
N PRO A 4 -13.64 12.29 -6.26
CA PRO A 4 -13.00 11.13 -5.66
C PRO A 4 -11.82 10.64 -6.50
N ARG A 5 -10.70 10.32 -5.84
CA ARG A 5 -9.48 9.83 -6.49
C ARG A 5 -9.49 8.30 -6.67
N LEU A 6 -10.56 7.75 -7.25
CA LEU A 6 -10.82 6.31 -7.29
C LEU A 6 -9.63 5.48 -7.80
N PHE A 7 -9.11 5.77 -9.00
CA PHE A 7 -7.98 5.02 -9.57
C PHE A 7 -6.69 5.17 -8.77
N HIS A 8 -6.48 6.33 -8.15
CA HIS A 8 -5.34 6.54 -7.27
C HIS A 8 -5.44 5.68 -6.01
N SER A 9 -6.63 5.63 -5.40
CA SER A 9 -6.89 4.79 -4.23
C SER A 9 -6.76 3.30 -4.55
N MET A 10 -7.34 2.83 -5.66
CA MET A 10 -7.21 1.42 -6.08
C MET A 10 -5.74 1.04 -6.32
N ARG A 11 -4.98 1.94 -6.95
CA ARG A 11 -3.55 1.74 -7.17
C ARG A 11 -2.75 1.73 -5.85
N ALA A 12 -3.09 2.60 -4.89
CA ALA A 12 -2.45 2.63 -3.58
C ALA A 12 -2.65 1.31 -2.83
N SER A 13 -3.88 0.79 -2.82
CA SER A 13 -4.18 -0.53 -2.25
C SER A 13 -3.35 -1.62 -2.92
N ARG A 14 -3.34 -1.68 -4.27
CA ARG A 14 -2.60 -2.73 -4.97
C ARG A 14 -1.08 -2.65 -4.79
N GLN A 15 -0.53 -1.44 -4.75
CA GLN A 15 0.89 -1.23 -4.47
C GLN A 15 1.25 -1.71 -3.05
N THR A 16 0.42 -1.38 -2.06
CA THR A 16 0.63 -1.81 -0.66
C THR A 16 0.59 -3.33 -0.53
N GLU A 17 -0.38 -3.99 -1.17
CA GLU A 17 -0.48 -5.47 -1.19
C GLU A 17 0.75 -6.12 -1.83
N LEU A 18 1.11 -5.72 -3.06
CA LEU A 18 2.24 -6.30 -3.78
C LEU A 18 3.55 -6.12 -3.01
N GLN A 19 3.70 -5.01 -2.31
CA GLN A 19 4.92 -4.70 -1.59
C GLN A 19 5.08 -5.45 -0.25
N ARG A 20 4.03 -6.16 0.19
CA ARG A 20 4.13 -7.16 1.25
C ARG A 20 4.75 -8.47 0.77
N GLU A 21 4.65 -8.74 -0.54
CA GLU A 21 5.11 -10.00 -1.16
C GLU A 21 6.43 -9.83 -1.92
N PHE A 22 6.67 -8.66 -2.52
CA PHE A 22 7.78 -8.41 -3.44
C PHE A 22 8.59 -7.15 -3.08
N PRO A 23 9.90 -7.10 -3.42
CA PRO A 23 10.73 -5.94 -3.18
C PRO A 23 10.25 -4.66 -3.89
N LEU A 24 10.48 -3.50 -3.25
CA LEU A 24 10.06 -2.17 -3.74
C LEU A 24 10.41 -1.92 -5.22
N HIS A 25 11.65 -2.19 -5.63
CA HIS A 25 12.10 -1.88 -6.99
C HIS A 25 11.38 -2.73 -8.05
N VAL A 26 11.00 -3.97 -7.73
CA VAL A 26 10.23 -4.86 -8.61
C VAL A 26 8.81 -4.33 -8.79
N VAL A 27 8.13 -4.03 -7.69
CA VAL A 27 6.76 -3.49 -7.70
C VAL A 27 6.71 -2.14 -8.41
N CYS A 28 7.69 -1.26 -8.15
CA CYS A 28 7.83 0.02 -8.85
C CYS A 28 8.01 -0.16 -10.37
N SER A 29 8.80 -1.16 -10.79
CA SER A 29 8.97 -1.48 -12.21
C SER A 29 7.66 -1.95 -12.85
N TRP A 30 6.85 -2.77 -12.17
CA TRP A 30 5.57 -3.24 -12.70
C TRP A 30 4.51 -2.15 -12.77
N LEU A 31 4.45 -1.32 -11.72
CA LEU A 31 3.44 -0.28 -11.62
C LEU A 31 3.86 1.01 -12.34
N GLY A 32 5.11 1.13 -12.81
CA GLY A 32 5.57 2.30 -13.55
C GLY A 32 5.68 3.56 -12.69
N ASN A 33 6.14 3.44 -11.45
CA ASN A 33 6.47 4.59 -10.60
C ASN A 33 7.86 4.48 -9.97
N SER A 34 8.37 5.60 -9.45
CA SER A 34 9.63 5.59 -8.71
C SER A 34 9.40 5.22 -7.24
N PRO A 35 10.44 4.72 -6.54
CA PRO A 35 10.41 4.48 -5.09
C PRO A 35 9.92 5.69 -4.28
N ARG A 36 10.34 6.90 -4.68
CA ARG A 36 9.92 8.15 -4.06
C ARG A 36 8.41 8.36 -4.17
N ILE A 37 7.85 8.17 -5.36
CA ILE A 37 6.41 8.33 -5.59
C ILE A 37 5.61 7.24 -4.88
N ALA A 38 6.12 6.01 -4.83
CA ALA A 38 5.51 4.92 -4.07
C ALA A 38 5.35 5.29 -2.58
N GLN A 39 6.44 5.74 -1.94
CA GLN A 39 6.45 6.13 -0.52
C GLN A 39 5.57 7.35 -0.22
N GLN A 40 5.52 8.32 -1.13
CA GLN A 40 4.78 9.57 -0.89
C GLN A 40 3.27 9.45 -1.13
N SER A 41 2.84 8.52 -2.00
CA SER A 41 1.47 8.56 -2.53
C SER A 41 0.72 7.22 -2.52
N TYR A 42 1.42 6.08 -2.44
CA TYR A 42 0.78 4.78 -2.66
C TYR A 42 0.97 3.79 -1.51
N LEU A 43 2.08 3.86 -0.77
CA LEU A 43 2.29 3.00 0.40
C LEU A 43 1.47 3.49 1.58
N LEU A 44 0.47 2.71 1.96
CA LEU A 44 -0.41 2.99 3.08
C LEU A 44 0.00 2.14 4.28
N VAL A 45 0.08 2.78 5.45
CA VAL A 45 0.09 2.06 6.72
C VAL A 45 -1.35 1.70 7.05
N THR A 46 -1.62 0.41 7.21
CA THR A 46 -2.95 -0.11 7.51
C THR A 46 -3.07 -0.51 8.98
N GLU A 47 -4.30 -0.67 9.46
CA GLU A 47 -4.54 -1.19 10.81
C GLU A 47 -3.95 -2.60 11.00
N ASP A 48 -3.91 -3.40 9.92
CA ASP A 48 -3.24 -4.71 9.92
C ASP A 48 -1.75 -4.60 10.24
N ASP A 49 -1.08 -3.57 9.71
CA ASP A 49 0.35 -3.35 9.97
C ASP A 49 0.58 -2.98 11.45
N PHE A 50 -0.34 -2.20 12.03
CA PHE A 50 -0.31 -1.87 13.46
C PHE A 50 -0.59 -3.11 14.32
N ALA A 51 -1.65 -3.87 14.05
CA ALA A 51 -2.01 -5.07 14.79
C ALA A 51 -0.87 -6.12 14.76
N LYS A 52 -0.25 -6.30 13.59
CA LYS A 52 0.92 -7.17 13.41
C LYS A 52 2.10 -6.71 14.26
N ALA A 53 2.40 -5.41 14.28
CA ALA A 53 3.49 -4.85 15.09
C ALA A 53 3.22 -4.94 16.59
N ALA A 54 1.96 -4.78 17.01
CA ALA A 54 1.53 -4.89 18.40
C ALA A 54 1.38 -6.33 18.90
N GLY A 55 1.49 -7.34 18.02
CA GLY A 55 1.27 -8.75 18.37
C GLY A 55 -0.20 -9.09 18.67
N VAL A 56 -1.13 -8.26 18.24
CA VAL A 56 -2.57 -8.47 18.43
C VAL A 56 -3.10 -9.38 17.33
N ALA A 57 -3.72 -10.51 17.70
CA ALA A 57 -4.34 -11.40 16.75
C ALA A 57 -5.51 -10.71 16.04
N LYS A 58 -5.61 -10.88 14.71
CA LYS A 58 -6.68 -10.28 13.90
C LYS A 58 -8.03 -10.75 14.44
N VAL A 59 -8.88 -9.83 14.90
CA VAL A 59 -10.27 -10.16 15.22
C VAL A 59 -10.96 -10.45 13.90
N MET A 60 -11.24 -11.73 13.64
CA MET A 60 -12.06 -12.14 12.52
C MET A 60 -13.51 -11.74 12.83
N VAL A 61 -14.00 -10.70 12.18
CA VAL A 61 -15.43 -10.38 12.11
C VAL A 61 -15.96 -10.89 10.79
#